data_AF-A0A6A4DQN6-F1
#
_entry.id   AF-A0A6A4DQN6-F1
#
_cell.length_a   1.000
_cell.length_b   1.000
_cell.length_c   1.000
_cell.angle_alpha   90.00
_cell.angle_beta   90.00
_cell.angle_gamma   90.00
#
_symmetry.space_group_name_H-M   'P 1'
#
loop_
_entity.id
_entity.type
_entity.pdbx_description
1 polymer ?
#
loop_
_entity_poly.entity_id
_entity_poly.type
_entity_poly.pdbx_seq_one_letter_code
_entity_poly.pdbx_strand_id
1 'polypeptide(L)'
;MHSISPEQWTEAQRESINHSAPDAAGKYVIPMTLTAFGYLLTEVPADAVVVEYAQREPTTTRGRLQSCIHSVRMSFHALGAFVVAVAFNGVEYGGSFDFSLSFSQMMFILGCLSVLLAPAAWCFVHEELVQLPKFSVYISRFWRILQQRAVCQLAAYDFLSGVFNNFNPVAFSTIKLFWVHATPFNSSIMAIAGTFVYTGTLGVMAQRGLNWNWRIAIAVTVLFGILTDSIMTMLVTWNVVRNQWLWLGVPIIVYIPHAVQFIVDNYVIVELIELGSEGALFGLLSTTTHVATPFGRTAAKLINAQFHVWKDDILADTYTTRRDVTVTILICYGMKMVALVFLPLLPAQKAATQEIRRYGGTSRLIGLCMVGVLLFALAWSTTVNLLSMNRHTKCWVITGGCAPKH
;
A
#
# COMPACT_ATOMS: atom_id res chain seq x y z
N MET A 1 22.54 10.38 -19.33
CA MET A 1 21.39 9.68 -19.95
C MET A 1 20.05 10.36 -19.68
N HIS A 2 19.74 10.77 -18.44
CA HIS A 2 18.40 11.31 -18.11
C HIS A 2 18.02 12.62 -18.80
N SER A 3 18.99 13.45 -19.20
CA SER A 3 18.76 14.78 -19.80
C SER A 3 18.88 14.81 -21.33
N ILE A 4 19.08 13.66 -21.97
CA ILE A 4 19.49 13.56 -23.37
C ILE A 4 18.55 12.56 -24.06
N SER A 5 18.01 12.92 -25.23
CA SER A 5 17.10 12.03 -25.97
C SER A 5 17.81 10.70 -26.29
N PRO A 6 17.08 9.55 -26.33
CA PRO A 6 17.68 8.24 -26.59
C PRO A 6 18.51 8.17 -27.88
N GLU A 7 18.14 8.99 -28.87
CA GLU A 7 18.83 9.11 -30.14
C GLU A 7 20.25 9.70 -30.01
N GLN A 8 20.48 10.52 -28.99
CA GLN A 8 21.74 11.19 -28.70
C GLN A 8 22.65 10.43 -27.72
N TRP A 9 22.26 9.22 -27.29
CA TRP A 9 23.10 8.40 -26.42
C TRP A 9 24.32 7.88 -27.17
N THR A 10 25.48 7.95 -26.53
CA THR A 10 26.71 7.34 -27.04
C THR A 10 26.58 5.81 -27.07
N GLU A 11 27.41 5.16 -27.88
CA GLU A 11 27.37 3.70 -28.07
C GLU A 11 27.62 2.95 -26.74
N ALA A 12 28.62 3.39 -25.96
CA ALA A 12 28.87 2.88 -24.60
C ALA A 12 27.70 3.07 -23.62
N GLN A 13 26.92 4.15 -23.78
CA GLN A 13 25.70 4.37 -23.00
C GLN A 13 24.62 3.36 -23.39
N ARG A 14 24.42 3.10 -24.69
CA ARG A 14 23.45 2.09 -25.15
C ARG A 14 23.83 0.69 -24.68
N GLU A 15 25.11 0.34 -24.70
CA GLU A 15 25.61 -0.96 -24.24
C GLU A 15 25.49 -1.17 -22.72
N SER A 16 25.51 -0.10 -21.92
CA SER A 16 25.29 -0.20 -20.47
C SER A 16 23.85 -0.57 -20.09
N ILE A 17 22.90 -0.54 -21.03
CA ILE A 17 21.51 -0.89 -20.79
C ILE A 17 21.36 -2.41 -20.81
N ASN A 18 21.08 -2.97 -19.63
CA ASN A 18 20.79 -4.39 -19.53
C ASN A 18 19.36 -4.69 -20.03
N HIS A 19 19.23 -4.96 -21.32
CA HIS A 19 17.97 -5.38 -21.95
C HIS A 19 17.41 -6.70 -21.37
N SER A 20 18.26 -7.54 -20.76
CA SER A 20 17.87 -8.78 -20.08
C SER A 20 17.49 -8.61 -18.61
N ALA A 21 17.52 -7.39 -18.07
CA ALA A 21 17.16 -7.12 -16.68
C ALA A 21 15.75 -7.63 -16.28
N PRO A 22 14.68 -7.48 -17.10
CA PRO A 22 13.37 -8.02 -16.78
C PRO A 22 13.38 -9.55 -16.65
N ASP A 23 14.24 -10.21 -17.41
CA ASP A 23 14.39 -11.65 -17.48
C ASP A 23 15.22 -12.24 -16.31
N ALA A 24 15.89 -11.39 -15.54
CA ALA A 24 16.62 -11.72 -14.31
C ALA A 24 15.79 -11.45 -13.03
N ALA A 25 14.62 -10.81 -13.14
CA ALA A 25 13.79 -10.43 -12.00
C ALA A 25 13.43 -11.61 -11.09
N GLY A 26 13.16 -12.79 -11.66
CA GLY A 26 12.82 -14.00 -10.91
C GLY A 26 13.85 -14.42 -9.86
N LYS A 27 15.15 -14.11 -10.09
CA LYS A 27 16.22 -14.40 -9.12
C LYS A 27 16.09 -13.60 -7.81
N TYR A 28 15.47 -12.41 -7.88
CA TYR A 28 15.28 -11.53 -6.72
C TYR A 28 13.89 -11.69 -6.11
N VAL A 29 12.87 -11.96 -6.92
CA VAL A 29 11.47 -12.03 -6.47
C VAL A 29 11.25 -13.16 -5.46
N ILE A 30 11.78 -14.37 -5.68
CA ILE A 30 11.56 -15.51 -4.78
C ILE A 30 12.17 -15.24 -3.38
N PRO A 31 13.46 -14.86 -3.24
CA PRO A 31 14.02 -14.49 -1.95
C PRO A 31 13.28 -13.32 -1.28
N MET A 32 12.94 -12.26 -2.03
CA MET A 32 12.16 -11.13 -1.50
C MET A 32 10.78 -11.56 -0.98
N THR A 33 10.15 -12.53 -1.64
CA THR A 33 8.86 -13.09 -1.20
C THR A 33 9.04 -13.84 0.11
N LEU A 34 10.11 -14.62 0.26
CA LEU A 34 10.41 -15.31 1.52
C LEU A 34 10.71 -14.32 2.66
N THR A 35 11.45 -13.25 2.38
CA THR A 35 11.69 -12.16 3.34
C THR A 35 10.38 -11.48 3.74
N ALA A 36 9.50 -11.18 2.79
CA ALA A 36 8.18 -10.60 3.05
C ALA A 36 7.30 -11.53 3.89
N PHE A 37 7.33 -12.83 3.61
CA PHE A 37 6.64 -13.84 4.42
C PHE A 37 7.16 -13.87 5.86
N GLY A 38 8.47 -13.88 6.06
CA GLY A 38 9.08 -13.83 7.40
C GLY A 38 8.74 -12.54 8.16
N TYR A 39 8.71 -11.40 7.47
CA TYR A 39 8.26 -10.13 8.04
C TYR A 39 6.79 -10.20 8.51
N LEU A 40 5.89 -10.75 7.69
CA LEU A 40 4.47 -10.90 8.04
C LEU A 40 4.23 -11.83 9.24
N LEU A 41 5.05 -12.89 9.39
CA LEU A 41 4.99 -13.78 10.55
C LEU A 41 5.33 -13.07 11.86
N THR A 42 6.06 -11.96 11.81
CA THR A 42 6.40 -11.16 13.00
C THR A 42 5.43 -9.99 13.18
N GLU A 43 5.03 -9.32 12.09
CA GLU A 43 4.16 -8.14 12.14
C GLU A 43 2.75 -8.49 12.63
N VAL A 44 2.12 -9.53 12.07
CA VAL A 44 0.72 -9.84 12.36
C VAL A 44 0.51 -10.23 13.83
N PRO A 45 1.35 -11.08 14.46
CA PRO A 45 1.25 -11.33 15.89
C PRO A 45 1.52 -10.08 16.74
N ALA A 46 2.50 -9.25 16.37
CA ALA A 46 2.77 -8.01 17.09
C ALA A 46 1.55 -7.08 17.07
N ASP A 47 0.88 -6.94 15.93
CA ASP A 47 -0.35 -6.14 15.82
C ASP A 47 -1.52 -6.76 16.59
N ALA A 48 -1.63 -8.09 16.65
CA ALA A 48 -2.62 -8.77 17.47
C ALA A 48 -2.44 -8.43 18.97
N VAL A 49 -1.19 -8.44 19.46
CA VAL A 49 -0.86 -8.03 20.83
C VAL A 49 -1.19 -6.55 21.07
N VAL A 50 -0.96 -5.68 20.08
CA VAL A 50 -1.37 -4.26 20.16
C VAL A 50 -2.87 -4.11 20.29
N VAL A 51 -3.66 -4.92 19.56
CA VAL A 51 -5.12 -4.95 19.69
C VAL A 51 -5.51 -5.35 21.11
N GLU A 52 -4.93 -6.41 21.67
CA GLU A 52 -5.22 -6.87 23.03
C GLU A 52 -5.02 -5.75 24.05
N TYR A 53 -3.86 -5.08 23.98
CA TYR A 53 -3.55 -3.98 24.89
C TYR A 53 -4.43 -2.76 24.65
N ALA A 54 -4.78 -2.45 23.39
CA ALA A 54 -5.69 -1.36 23.08
C ALA A 54 -7.09 -1.62 23.64
N GLN A 55 -7.58 -2.87 23.66
CA GLN A 55 -8.89 -3.20 24.23
C GLN A 55 -8.98 -2.91 25.75
N ARG A 56 -7.85 -2.97 26.46
CA ARG A 56 -7.75 -2.64 27.90
C ARG A 56 -7.82 -1.13 28.16
N GLU A 57 -7.66 -0.28 27.15
CA GLU A 57 -7.80 1.18 27.31
C GLU A 57 -9.28 1.58 27.59
N PRO A 58 -9.50 2.65 28.38
CA PRO A 58 -10.82 3.25 28.55
C PRO A 58 -11.44 3.62 27.20
N THR A 59 -12.75 3.47 27.05
CA THR A 59 -13.46 3.65 25.76
C THR A 59 -13.21 5.02 25.12
N THR A 60 -13.07 6.07 25.93
CA THR A 60 -12.78 7.44 25.50
C THR A 60 -11.40 7.59 24.86
N THR A 61 -10.40 6.86 25.34
CA THR A 61 -9.01 6.92 24.85
C THR A 61 -8.59 5.71 24.02
N ARG A 62 -9.46 4.70 23.89
CA ARG A 62 -9.19 3.46 23.17
C ARG A 62 -8.72 3.70 21.73
N GLY A 63 -7.58 3.13 21.36
CA GLY A 63 -6.91 3.35 20.07
C GLY A 63 -5.73 4.32 20.16
N ARG A 64 -5.52 4.98 21.30
CA ARG A 64 -4.37 5.87 21.51
C ARG A 64 -3.07 5.07 21.53
N LEU A 65 -3.03 3.92 22.22
CA LEU A 65 -1.88 3.03 22.22
C LEU A 65 -1.52 2.57 20.80
N GLN A 66 -2.51 2.11 20.04
CA GLN A 66 -2.33 1.65 18.66
C GLN A 66 -1.74 2.76 17.78
N SER A 67 -2.28 3.96 17.87
CA SER A 67 -1.77 5.12 17.11
C SER A 67 -0.33 5.47 17.50
N CYS A 68 0.00 5.39 18.78
CA CYS A 68 1.35 5.64 19.27
C CYS A 68 2.34 4.59 18.72
N ILE A 69 1.99 3.31 18.81
CA ILE A 69 2.84 2.21 18.33
C ILE A 69 3.06 2.30 16.81
N HIS A 70 2.01 2.55 16.03
CA HIS A 70 2.16 2.75 14.59
C HIS A 70 2.94 4.02 14.23
N SER A 71 2.84 5.08 15.04
CA SER A 71 3.66 6.29 14.86
C SER A 71 5.16 6.00 15.07
N VAL A 72 5.49 5.22 16.11
CA VAL A 72 6.87 4.77 16.36
C VAL A 72 7.35 3.88 15.22
N ARG A 73 6.55 2.88 14.81
CA ARG A 73 6.86 1.99 13.67
C ARG A 73 7.17 2.80 12.40
N MET A 74 6.34 3.79 12.10
CA MET A 74 6.50 4.60 10.89
C MET A 74 7.71 5.54 10.97
N SER A 75 8.09 5.99 12.16
CA SER A 75 9.34 6.74 12.37
C SER A 75 10.58 5.89 12.11
N PHE A 76 10.60 4.63 12.55
CA PHE A 76 11.68 3.69 12.22
C PHE A 76 11.67 3.29 10.74
N HIS A 77 10.50 3.22 10.10
CA HIS A 77 10.39 3.06 8.65
C HIS A 77 11.06 4.22 7.91
N ALA A 78 10.90 5.47 8.37
CA ALA A 78 11.58 6.62 7.80
C ALA A 78 13.11 6.50 7.91
N LEU A 79 13.62 6.01 9.05
CA LEU A 79 15.05 5.75 9.25
C LEU A 79 15.56 4.67 8.28
N GLY A 80 14.81 3.57 8.11
CA GLY A 80 15.13 2.52 7.13
C GLY A 80 15.17 3.06 5.71
N ALA A 81 14.17 3.87 5.32
CA ALA A 81 14.12 4.54 4.03
C ALA A 81 15.32 5.48 3.82
N PHE A 82 15.76 6.19 4.86
CA PHE A 82 16.96 7.03 4.80
C PHE A 82 18.24 6.22 4.56
N VAL A 83 18.41 5.09 5.25
CA VAL A 83 19.57 4.21 5.02
C VAL A 83 19.57 3.70 3.58
N VAL A 84 18.42 3.26 3.05
CA VAL A 84 18.26 2.83 1.65
C VAL A 84 18.58 3.98 0.68
N ALA A 85 18.11 5.19 0.97
CA ALA A 85 18.33 6.37 0.15
C ALA A 85 19.81 6.74 0.01
N VAL A 86 20.59 6.61 1.09
CA VAL A 86 22.04 6.88 1.08
C VAL A 86 22.80 5.72 0.45
N ALA A 87 22.41 4.48 0.73
CA ALA A 87 23.06 3.27 0.25
C ALA A 87 22.94 3.09 -1.28
N PHE A 88 21.80 3.45 -1.88
CA PHE A 88 21.49 3.24 -3.30
C PHE A 88 21.42 4.55 -4.09
N ASN A 89 22.43 5.43 -3.94
CA ASN A 89 22.50 6.70 -4.67
C ASN A 89 23.78 6.87 -5.51
N GLY A 90 24.45 5.76 -5.82
CA GLY A 90 25.59 5.76 -6.74
C GLY A 90 25.16 5.97 -8.19
N VAL A 91 26.14 6.21 -9.06
CA VAL A 91 25.93 6.39 -10.50
C VAL A 91 25.19 5.20 -11.13
N GLU A 92 25.44 3.97 -10.66
CA GLU A 92 24.77 2.74 -11.10
C GLU A 92 23.25 2.75 -10.88
N TYR A 93 22.78 3.51 -9.88
CA TYR A 93 21.36 3.63 -9.52
C TYR A 93 20.73 4.94 -10.05
N GLY A 94 21.46 5.68 -10.90
CA GLY A 94 21.03 6.97 -11.43
C GLY A 94 21.18 8.14 -10.44
N GLY A 95 21.96 7.95 -9.37
CA GLY A 95 22.33 8.99 -8.42
C GLY A 95 23.64 9.68 -8.77
N SER A 96 24.10 10.57 -7.87
CA SER A 96 25.30 11.39 -8.06
C SER A 96 26.43 11.07 -7.08
N PHE A 97 26.28 10.06 -6.24
CA PHE A 97 27.31 9.72 -5.25
C PHE A 97 28.39 8.84 -5.87
N ASP A 98 29.63 9.02 -5.41
CA ASP A 98 30.77 8.17 -5.79
C ASP A 98 30.72 6.80 -5.09
N PHE A 99 29.84 6.64 -4.10
CA PHE A 99 29.66 5.43 -3.33
C PHE A 99 28.24 4.88 -3.47
N SER A 100 28.13 3.56 -3.65
CA SER A 100 26.89 2.82 -3.50
C SER A 100 27.15 1.40 -3.00
N LEU A 101 26.21 0.88 -2.22
CA LEU A 101 26.20 -0.52 -1.82
C LEU A 101 25.57 -1.39 -2.91
N SER A 102 26.07 -2.61 -3.05
CA SER A 102 25.38 -3.63 -3.84
C SER A 102 24.14 -4.11 -3.09
N PHE A 103 23.12 -4.58 -3.85
CA PHE A 103 21.91 -5.14 -3.28
C PHE A 103 22.20 -6.26 -2.25
N SER A 104 23.13 -7.17 -2.57
CA SER A 104 23.51 -8.27 -1.67
C SER A 104 24.15 -7.80 -0.37
N GLN A 105 25.02 -6.78 -0.41
CA GLN A 105 25.62 -6.21 0.79
C GLN A 105 24.57 -5.59 1.71
N MET A 106 23.61 -4.85 1.14
CA MET A 106 22.53 -4.25 1.91
C MET A 106 21.64 -5.32 2.56
N MET A 107 21.25 -6.35 1.81
CA MET A 107 20.46 -7.46 2.36
C MET A 107 21.19 -8.21 3.48
N PHE A 108 22.51 -8.40 3.36
CA PHE A 108 23.32 -9.02 4.40
C PHE A 108 23.33 -8.18 5.70
N ILE A 109 23.56 -6.87 5.58
CA ILE A 109 23.55 -5.95 6.73
C ILE A 109 22.18 -5.96 7.43
N LEU A 110 21.10 -5.85 6.67
CA LEU A 110 19.73 -5.91 7.22
C LEU A 110 19.43 -7.27 7.88
N GLY A 111 19.92 -8.37 7.29
CA GLY A 111 19.80 -9.71 7.87
C GLY A 111 20.55 -9.85 9.21
N CYS A 112 21.76 -9.31 9.32
CA CYS A 112 22.49 -9.30 10.59
C CYS A 112 21.73 -8.49 11.66
N LEU A 113 21.18 -7.33 11.29
CA LEU A 113 20.37 -6.51 12.21
C LEU A 113 19.09 -7.22 12.66
N SER A 114 18.41 -7.94 11.77
CA SER A 114 17.19 -8.67 12.13
C SER A 114 17.47 -9.85 13.06
N VAL A 115 18.60 -10.54 12.91
CA VAL A 115 19.03 -11.62 13.82
C VAL A 115 19.23 -11.11 15.24
N LEU A 116 19.74 -9.89 15.43
CA LEU A 116 19.92 -9.28 16.76
C LEU A 116 18.59 -8.97 17.47
N LEU A 117 17.50 -8.80 16.71
CA LEU A 117 16.18 -8.56 17.27
C LEU A 117 15.53 -9.83 17.83
N ALA A 118 15.92 -11.02 17.38
CA ALA A 118 15.34 -12.27 17.86
C ALA A 118 15.63 -12.54 19.37
N PRO A 119 16.87 -12.39 19.88
CA PRO A 119 17.14 -12.45 21.31
C PRO A 119 16.41 -11.37 22.10
N ALA A 120 16.27 -10.15 21.55
CA ALA A 120 15.53 -9.08 22.21
C ALA A 120 14.05 -9.46 22.36
N ALA A 121 13.42 -9.99 21.30
CA ALA A 121 12.05 -10.50 21.38
C ALA A 121 11.92 -11.61 22.42
N TRP A 122 12.86 -12.57 22.45
CA TRP A 122 12.85 -13.66 23.42
C TRP A 122 12.97 -13.19 24.88
N CYS A 123 13.79 -12.17 25.15
CA CYS A 123 14.02 -11.68 26.50
C CYS A 123 12.98 -10.67 27.00
N PHE A 124 12.41 -9.85 26.10
CA PHE A 124 11.53 -8.73 26.46
C PHE A 124 10.03 -9.00 26.25
N VAL A 125 9.65 -9.93 25.36
CA VAL A 125 8.24 -10.26 25.14
C VAL A 125 7.81 -11.31 26.15
N HIS A 126 6.89 -10.94 27.03
CA HIS A 126 6.29 -11.85 27.99
C HIS A 126 4.88 -12.21 27.53
N GLU A 127 4.64 -13.50 27.27
CA GLU A 127 3.31 -14.03 26.95
C GLU A 127 2.80 -14.87 28.11
N GLU A 128 1.52 -14.68 28.46
CA GLU A 128 0.86 -15.55 29.43
C GLU A 128 0.59 -16.93 28.81
N LEU A 129 0.87 -18.00 29.56
CA LEU A 129 0.58 -19.36 29.13
C LEU A 129 -0.94 -19.59 29.05
N VAL A 130 -1.48 -19.58 27.84
CA VAL A 130 -2.91 -19.87 27.59
C VAL A 130 -3.12 -21.37 27.37
N GLN A 131 -4.18 -21.94 27.97
CA GLN A 131 -4.58 -23.32 27.69
C GLN A 131 -5.04 -23.46 26.24
N LEU A 132 -4.44 -24.40 25.49
CA LEU A 132 -4.79 -24.60 24.09
C LEU A 132 -6.26 -25.03 23.94
N PRO A 133 -7.11 -24.22 23.27
CA PRO A 133 -8.46 -24.66 22.96
C PRO A 133 -8.40 -25.82 21.95
N LYS A 134 -9.35 -26.76 22.06
CA LYS A 134 -9.50 -27.81 21.03
C LYS A 134 -9.74 -27.15 19.67
N PHE A 135 -8.93 -27.51 18.67
CA PHE A 135 -8.98 -26.90 17.33
C PHE A 135 -10.39 -26.87 16.71
N SER A 136 -11.14 -27.96 16.84
CA SER A 136 -12.53 -28.06 16.33
C SER A 136 -13.47 -27.03 16.98
N VAL A 137 -13.32 -26.77 18.28
CA VAL A 137 -14.11 -25.76 18.99
C VAL A 137 -13.70 -24.35 18.55
N TYR A 138 -12.40 -24.12 18.43
CA TYR A 138 -11.85 -22.86 17.98
C TYR A 138 -12.33 -22.50 16.57
N ILE A 139 -12.18 -23.41 15.60
CA ILE A 139 -12.55 -23.14 14.20
C ILE A 139 -14.07 -22.95 14.04
N SER A 140 -14.89 -23.69 14.81
CA SER A 140 -16.34 -23.53 14.83
C SER A 140 -16.77 -22.17 15.39
N ARG A 141 -16.10 -21.71 16.47
CA ARG A 141 -16.30 -20.37 17.03
C ARG A 141 -15.86 -19.30 16.03
N PHE A 142 -14.69 -19.45 15.43
CA PHE A 142 -14.16 -18.52 14.44
C PHE A 142 -15.09 -18.41 13.23
N TRP A 143 -15.62 -19.54 12.73
CA TRP A 143 -16.61 -19.54 11.65
C TRP A 143 -17.89 -18.77 11.99
N ARG A 144 -18.34 -18.78 13.25
CA ARG A 144 -19.47 -17.96 13.69
C ARG A 144 -19.13 -16.46 13.70
N ILE A 145 -17.90 -16.10 14.06
CA ILE A 145 -17.41 -14.71 14.02
C ILE A 145 -17.38 -14.21 12.58
N LEU A 146 -16.90 -15.03 11.62
CA LEU A 146 -16.90 -14.69 10.20
C LEU A 146 -18.29 -14.50 9.58
N GLN A 147 -19.34 -14.98 10.24
CA GLN A 147 -20.72 -14.77 9.81
C GLN A 147 -21.34 -13.51 10.40
N GLN A 148 -20.67 -12.85 11.35
CA GLN A 148 -21.19 -11.62 11.94
C GLN A 148 -21.25 -10.54 10.87
N ARG A 149 -22.41 -9.88 10.78
CA ARG A 149 -22.62 -8.79 9.82
C ARG A 149 -21.55 -7.71 9.95
N ALA A 150 -21.14 -7.40 11.17
CA ALA A 150 -20.15 -6.36 11.46
C ALA A 150 -18.79 -6.65 10.79
N VAL A 151 -18.32 -7.90 10.88
CA VAL A 151 -17.06 -8.37 10.27
C VAL A 151 -17.17 -8.36 8.74
N CYS A 152 -18.24 -8.94 8.19
CA CYS A 152 -18.43 -8.97 6.74
C CYS A 152 -18.59 -7.58 6.13
N GLN A 153 -19.27 -6.67 6.82
CA GLN A 153 -19.49 -5.31 6.37
C GLN A 153 -18.18 -4.52 6.31
N LEU A 154 -17.31 -4.66 7.33
CA LEU A 154 -15.99 -4.05 7.31
C LEU A 154 -15.12 -4.65 6.21
N ALA A 155 -15.03 -5.98 6.11
CA ALA A 155 -14.27 -6.64 5.05
C ALA A 155 -14.73 -6.23 3.64
N ALA A 156 -16.04 -6.09 3.44
CA ALA A 156 -16.59 -5.62 2.17
C ALA A 156 -16.18 -4.17 1.86
N TYR A 157 -16.18 -3.28 2.87
CA TYR A 157 -15.67 -1.91 2.72
C TYR A 157 -14.18 -1.92 2.36
N ASP A 158 -13.35 -2.60 3.15
CA ASP A 158 -11.90 -2.65 2.97
C ASP A 158 -11.53 -3.18 1.57
N PHE A 159 -12.22 -4.22 1.12
CA PHE A 159 -12.00 -4.79 -0.21
C PHE A 159 -12.47 -3.83 -1.32
N LEU A 160 -13.74 -3.43 -1.32
CA LEU A 160 -14.33 -2.66 -2.42
C LEU A 160 -13.69 -1.26 -2.50
N SER A 161 -13.67 -0.53 -1.39
CA SER A 161 -13.00 0.78 -1.29
C SER A 161 -11.51 0.65 -1.63
N GLY A 162 -10.85 -0.41 -1.13
CA GLY A 162 -9.45 -0.69 -1.42
C GLY A 162 -9.17 -0.88 -2.91
N VAL A 163 -10.01 -1.61 -3.66
CA VAL A 163 -9.84 -1.84 -5.10
C VAL A 163 -9.88 -0.53 -5.87
N PHE A 164 -10.87 0.32 -5.58
CA PHE A 164 -11.06 1.60 -6.26
C PHE A 164 -10.01 2.64 -5.84
N ASN A 165 -9.60 2.67 -4.57
CA ASN A 165 -8.60 3.61 -4.08
C ASN A 165 -7.17 3.29 -4.59
N ASN A 166 -6.88 2.01 -4.87
CA ASN A 166 -5.60 1.56 -5.42
C ASN A 166 -5.49 1.67 -6.96
N PHE A 167 -6.48 2.28 -7.61
CA PHE A 167 -6.35 2.66 -9.01
C PHE A 167 -5.29 3.76 -9.10
N ASN A 168 -4.21 3.52 -9.86
CA ASN A 168 -3.11 4.48 -10.02
C ASN A 168 -2.71 4.58 -11.49
N PRO A 169 -2.39 5.79 -12.02
CA PRO A 169 -2.05 5.93 -13.42
C PRO A 169 -0.70 5.27 -13.71
N VAL A 170 -0.66 4.39 -14.71
CA VAL A 170 0.56 3.65 -15.09
C VAL A 170 1.67 4.60 -15.54
N ALA A 171 1.30 5.75 -16.13
CA ALA A 171 2.23 6.75 -16.61
C ALA A 171 3.01 7.50 -15.52
N PHE A 172 2.61 7.43 -14.24
CA PHE A 172 3.23 8.24 -13.17
C PHE A 172 4.74 8.02 -13.02
N SER A 173 5.21 6.77 -13.10
CA SER A 173 6.64 6.46 -13.04
C SER A 173 7.40 7.02 -14.24
N THR A 174 6.79 6.91 -15.43
CA THR A 174 7.37 7.41 -16.70
C THR A 174 7.40 8.94 -16.73
N ILE A 175 6.34 9.61 -16.30
CA ILE A 175 6.24 11.09 -16.19
C ILE A 175 7.30 11.61 -15.21
N LYS A 176 7.42 10.97 -14.04
CA LYS A 176 8.41 11.32 -13.02
C LYS A 176 9.83 11.29 -13.59
N LEU A 177 10.14 10.29 -14.43
CA LEU A 177 11.48 10.10 -14.97
C LEU A 177 11.77 11.00 -16.18
N PHE A 178 10.82 11.15 -17.12
CA PHE A 178 11.06 11.77 -18.43
C PHE A 178 10.48 13.17 -18.61
N TRP A 179 9.43 13.56 -17.90
CA TRP A 179 8.94 14.95 -17.95
C TRP A 179 9.51 15.78 -16.83
N VAL A 180 9.50 15.22 -15.61
CA VAL A 180 9.89 15.92 -14.39
C VAL A 180 11.39 15.80 -14.11
N HIS A 181 12.03 14.74 -14.62
CA HIS A 181 13.46 14.48 -14.41
C HIS A 181 13.85 14.42 -12.92
N ALA A 182 12.98 13.85 -12.08
CA ALA A 182 13.21 13.78 -10.65
C ALA A 182 14.37 12.81 -10.33
N THR A 183 15.35 13.28 -9.55
CA THR A 183 16.47 12.43 -9.13
C THR A 183 16.02 11.37 -8.09
N PRO A 184 16.67 10.20 -8.03
CA PRO A 184 16.40 9.19 -7.02
C PRO A 184 16.55 9.73 -5.60
N PHE A 185 17.61 10.51 -5.34
CA PHE A 185 17.84 11.12 -4.03
C PHE A 185 16.71 12.04 -3.58
N ASN A 186 16.29 12.99 -4.43
CA ASN A 186 15.20 13.91 -4.09
C ASN A 186 13.89 13.15 -3.89
N SER A 187 13.65 12.11 -4.69
CA SER A 187 12.50 11.22 -4.50
C SER A 187 12.50 10.54 -3.13
N SER A 188 13.66 10.05 -2.69
CA SER A 188 13.80 9.39 -1.39
C SER A 188 13.63 10.37 -0.23
N ILE A 189 14.20 11.57 -0.32
CA ILE A 189 13.98 12.64 0.69
C ILE A 189 12.50 12.97 0.82
N MET A 190 11.80 13.12 -0.31
CA MET A 190 10.38 13.46 -0.30
C MET A 190 9.51 12.31 0.23
N ALA A 191 9.88 11.05 -0.02
CA ALA A 191 9.24 9.89 0.59
C ALA A 191 9.44 9.84 2.12
N ILE A 192 10.64 10.20 2.60
CA ILE A 192 10.94 10.31 4.04
C ILE A 192 10.11 11.43 4.67
N ALA A 193 10.04 12.61 4.03
CA ALA A 193 9.19 13.71 4.47
C ALA A 193 7.70 13.29 4.52
N GLY A 194 7.23 12.58 3.50
CA GLY A 194 5.89 11.98 3.48
C GLY A 194 5.63 11.01 4.64
N THR A 195 6.63 10.22 5.00
CA THR A 195 6.58 9.30 6.15
C THR A 195 6.43 10.06 7.48
N PHE A 196 7.11 11.19 7.66
CA PHE A 196 6.92 12.05 8.82
C PHE A 196 5.53 12.70 8.86
N VAL A 197 5.00 13.12 7.71
CA VAL A 197 3.62 13.64 7.61
C VAL A 197 2.61 12.55 7.97
N TYR A 198 2.84 11.31 7.54
CA TYR A 198 2.04 10.15 7.92
C TYR A 198 2.05 9.95 9.44
N THR A 199 3.24 9.90 10.05
CA THR A 199 3.42 9.80 11.51
C THR A 199 2.74 10.95 12.26
N GLY A 200 2.89 12.18 11.79
CA GLY A 200 2.24 13.34 12.38
C GLY A 200 0.71 13.25 12.31
N THR A 201 0.18 12.75 11.20
CA THR A 201 -1.26 12.50 11.02
C THR A 201 -1.77 11.46 12.00
N LEU A 202 -1.04 10.36 12.21
CA LEU A 202 -1.36 9.37 13.25
C LEU A 202 -1.36 9.99 14.65
N GLY A 203 -0.39 10.85 14.96
CA GLY A 203 -0.34 11.58 16.23
C GLY A 203 -1.55 12.50 16.45
N VAL A 204 -1.98 13.23 15.41
CA VAL A 204 -3.19 14.06 15.45
C VAL A 204 -4.44 13.19 15.66
N MET A 205 -4.53 12.06 14.95
CA MET A 205 -5.64 11.11 15.11
C MET A 205 -5.70 10.52 16.52
N ALA A 206 -4.53 10.22 17.12
CA ALA A 206 -4.42 9.71 18.49
C ALA A 206 -4.94 10.70 19.54
N GLN A 207 -4.72 12.00 19.33
CA GLN A 207 -5.09 13.04 20.29
C GLN A 207 -6.51 13.56 20.10
N ARG A 208 -6.93 13.75 18.84
CA ARG A 208 -8.18 14.45 18.49
C ARG A 208 -9.13 13.59 17.66
N GLY A 209 -8.62 12.68 16.84
CA GLY A 209 -9.38 11.89 15.88
C GLY A 209 -10.21 10.74 16.46
N LEU A 210 -9.94 10.33 17.70
CA LEU A 210 -10.63 9.20 18.35
C LEU A 210 -12.16 9.37 18.45
N ASN A 211 -12.63 10.62 18.58
CA ASN A 211 -14.05 10.95 18.74
C ASN A 211 -14.67 11.61 17.51
N TRP A 212 -13.94 11.68 16.39
CA TRP A 212 -14.47 12.21 15.15
C TRP A 212 -15.45 11.24 14.50
N ASN A 213 -16.30 11.77 13.62
CA ASN A 213 -17.00 10.92 12.66
C ASN A 213 -15.98 10.47 11.62
N TRP A 214 -15.63 9.18 11.66
CA TRP A 214 -14.56 8.61 10.85
C TRP A 214 -14.86 8.65 9.35
N ARG A 215 -16.14 8.54 8.96
CA ARG A 215 -16.57 8.69 7.57
C ARG A 215 -16.25 10.09 7.06
N ILE A 216 -16.59 11.12 7.83
CA ILE A 216 -16.34 12.51 7.43
C ILE A 216 -14.85 12.79 7.35
N ALA A 217 -14.06 12.29 8.32
CA ALA A 217 -12.60 12.44 8.31
C ALA A 217 -11.97 11.84 7.05
N ILE A 218 -12.35 10.62 6.66
CA ILE A 218 -11.87 9.98 5.44
C ILE A 218 -12.34 10.75 4.20
N ALA A 219 -13.63 11.08 4.10
CA ALA A 219 -14.15 11.80 2.93
C ALA A 219 -13.44 13.14 2.72
N VAL A 220 -13.30 13.95 3.77
CA VAL A 220 -12.65 15.27 3.68
C VAL A 220 -11.19 15.14 3.27
N THR A 221 -10.44 14.22 3.88
CA THR A 221 -9.01 14.05 3.58
C THR A 221 -8.77 13.48 2.19
N VAL A 222 -9.59 12.52 1.74
CA VAL A 222 -9.52 11.96 0.38
C VAL A 222 -9.88 13.00 -0.66
N LEU A 223 -10.97 13.75 -0.47
CA LEU A 223 -11.37 14.83 -1.39
C LEU A 223 -10.30 15.92 -1.49
N PHE A 224 -9.72 16.32 -0.36
CA PHE A 224 -8.60 17.26 -0.34
C PHE A 224 -7.37 16.72 -1.06
N GLY A 225 -7.01 15.46 -0.79
CA GLY A 225 -5.90 14.79 -1.47
C GLY A 225 -6.09 14.71 -2.98
N ILE A 226 -7.28 14.31 -3.46
CA ILE A 226 -7.61 14.24 -4.88
C ILE A 226 -7.59 15.64 -5.52
N LEU A 227 -8.15 16.65 -4.86
CA LEU A 227 -8.18 18.01 -5.40
C LEU A 227 -6.77 18.57 -5.57
N THR A 228 -5.94 18.47 -4.54
CA THR A 228 -4.56 18.97 -4.59
C THR A 228 -3.71 18.20 -5.59
N ASP A 229 -3.79 16.87 -5.61
CA ASP A 229 -3.06 16.02 -6.55
C ASP A 229 -3.50 16.27 -8.00
N SER A 230 -4.80 16.36 -8.25
CA SER A 230 -5.32 16.62 -9.60
C SER A 230 -4.86 17.96 -10.16
N ILE A 231 -4.88 19.04 -9.37
CA ILE A 231 -4.40 20.35 -9.81
C ILE A 231 -2.93 20.27 -10.21
N MET A 232 -2.08 19.73 -9.34
CA MET A 232 -0.63 19.71 -9.56
C MET A 232 -0.22 18.77 -10.69
N THR A 233 -0.83 17.59 -10.75
CA THR A 233 -0.57 16.62 -11.82
C THR A 233 -1.02 17.17 -13.17
N MET A 234 -2.15 17.89 -13.25
CA MET A 234 -2.59 18.52 -14.50
C MET A 234 -1.63 19.64 -14.96
N LEU A 235 -1.11 20.45 -14.04
CA LEU A 235 -0.13 21.49 -14.37
C LEU A 235 1.15 20.90 -14.98
N VAL A 236 1.59 19.73 -14.51
CA VAL A 236 2.77 19.03 -15.03
C VAL A 236 2.47 18.39 -16.39
N THR A 237 1.31 17.74 -16.54
CA THR A 237 0.90 17.08 -17.79
C THR A 237 0.79 18.07 -18.94
N TRP A 238 0.23 19.26 -18.71
CA TRP A 238 0.06 20.29 -19.75
C TRP A 238 1.28 21.19 -19.94
N ASN A 239 2.42 20.86 -19.32
CA ASN A 239 3.68 21.62 -19.41
C ASN A 239 3.55 23.09 -18.95
N VAL A 240 2.70 23.37 -17.96
CA VAL A 240 2.61 24.71 -17.36
C VAL A 240 3.73 24.88 -16.32
N VAL A 241 3.88 23.90 -15.43
CA VAL A 241 4.95 23.87 -14.41
C VAL A 241 5.51 22.46 -14.28
N ARG A 242 6.69 22.19 -14.82
CA ARG A 242 7.42 20.91 -14.66
C ARG A 242 8.59 21.09 -13.69
N ASN A 243 8.28 21.13 -12.39
CA ASN A 243 9.29 21.22 -11.32
C ASN A 243 9.27 19.93 -10.48
N GLN A 244 10.46 19.36 -10.25
CA GLN A 244 10.63 18.18 -9.41
C GLN A 244 10.01 18.30 -8.02
N TRP A 245 10.14 19.46 -7.37
CA TRP A 245 9.66 19.66 -6.01
C TRP A 245 8.13 19.74 -5.96
N LEU A 246 7.52 20.28 -7.02
CA LEU A 246 6.06 20.32 -7.14
C LEU A 246 5.50 18.91 -7.33
N TRP A 247 6.06 18.13 -8.25
CA TRP A 247 5.64 16.75 -8.51
C TRP A 247 5.86 15.83 -7.30
N LEU A 248 7.02 15.94 -6.65
CA LEU A 248 7.35 15.11 -5.48
C LEU A 248 6.64 15.55 -4.19
N GLY A 249 6.22 16.81 -4.10
CA GLY A 249 5.46 17.34 -2.97
C GLY A 249 4.02 16.83 -2.91
N VAL A 250 3.43 16.51 -4.05
CA VAL A 250 2.05 16.00 -4.12
C VAL A 250 1.85 14.68 -3.39
N PRO A 251 2.69 13.64 -3.58
CA PRO A 251 2.65 12.43 -2.78
C PRO A 251 2.67 12.66 -1.26
N ILE A 252 3.34 13.71 -0.77
CA ILE A 252 3.37 14.07 0.66
C ILE A 252 1.95 14.33 1.18
N ILE A 253 1.15 15.07 0.42
CA ILE A 253 -0.24 15.39 0.79
C ILE A 253 -1.09 14.11 0.79
N VAL A 254 -0.85 13.21 -0.17
CA VAL A 254 -1.58 11.94 -0.30
C VAL A 254 -1.31 10.97 0.86
N TYR A 255 -0.19 11.11 1.60
CA TYR A 255 0.02 10.32 2.83
C TYR A 255 -1.00 10.62 3.93
N ILE A 256 -1.60 11.81 3.96
CA ILE A 256 -2.60 12.18 4.98
C ILE A 256 -3.86 11.30 4.88
N PRO A 257 -4.58 11.22 3.74
CA PRO A 257 -5.74 10.34 3.63
C PRO A 257 -5.39 8.87 3.83
N HIS A 258 -4.21 8.42 3.38
CA HIS A 258 -3.76 7.05 3.66
C HIS A 258 -3.55 6.78 5.15
N ALA A 259 -2.97 7.72 5.90
CA ALA A 259 -2.80 7.59 7.35
C ALA A 259 -4.14 7.55 8.08
N VAL A 260 -5.07 8.44 7.70
CA VAL A 260 -6.42 8.50 8.29
C VAL A 260 -7.20 7.22 8.00
N GLN A 261 -7.19 6.73 6.75
CA GLN A 261 -7.87 5.48 6.40
C GLN A 261 -7.28 4.29 7.18
N PHE A 262 -5.95 4.15 7.17
CA PHE A 262 -5.26 3.06 7.85
C PHE A 262 -5.58 3.00 9.35
N ILE A 263 -5.51 4.14 10.05
CA ILE A 263 -5.73 4.15 11.50
C ILE A 263 -7.19 3.98 11.88
N VAL A 264 -8.12 4.47 11.05
CA VAL A 264 -9.56 4.27 11.26
C VAL A 264 -9.92 2.80 11.11
N ASP A 265 -9.44 2.11 10.08
CA ASP A 265 -9.69 0.66 9.93
C ASP A 265 -9.19 -0.08 11.17
N ASN A 266 -7.99 0.26 11.62
CA ASN A 266 -7.38 -0.26 12.83
C ASN A 266 -8.23 -0.02 14.11
N TYR A 267 -8.82 1.18 14.27
CA TYR A 267 -9.74 1.45 15.37
C TYR A 267 -11.01 0.60 15.30
N VAL A 268 -11.59 0.44 14.11
CA VAL A 268 -12.80 -0.38 13.94
C VAL A 268 -12.49 -1.84 14.25
N ILE A 269 -11.33 -2.34 13.81
CA ILE A 269 -10.86 -3.71 14.08
C ILE A 269 -10.75 -3.96 15.59
N VAL A 270 -10.15 -3.05 16.35
CA VAL A 270 -10.06 -3.16 17.83
C VAL A 270 -11.43 -3.30 18.48
N GLU A 271 -12.43 -2.57 18.00
CA GLU A 271 -13.79 -2.61 18.56
C GLU A 271 -14.57 -3.87 18.13
N LEU A 272 -14.22 -4.49 17.00
CA LEU A 272 -14.88 -5.70 16.49
C LEU A 272 -14.34 -6.98 17.10
N ILE A 273 -13.02 -7.04 17.35
CA ILE A 273 -12.36 -8.27 17.75
C ILE A 273 -12.90 -8.83 19.08
N GLU A 274 -13.10 -10.16 19.09
CA GLU A 274 -13.41 -10.93 20.30
C GLU A 274 -12.16 -11.50 20.94
N LEU A 275 -12.11 -11.43 22.27
CA LEU A 275 -11.08 -12.06 23.09
C LEU A 275 -10.88 -13.53 22.69
N GLY A 276 -9.62 -13.88 22.42
CA GLY A 276 -9.19 -15.21 22.00
C GLY A 276 -9.20 -15.48 20.49
N SER A 277 -9.62 -14.51 19.66
CA SER A 277 -9.60 -14.63 18.18
C SER A 277 -8.87 -13.48 17.49
N GLU A 278 -8.07 -12.73 18.25
CA GLU A 278 -7.52 -11.43 17.87
C GLU A 278 -6.61 -11.51 16.65
N GLY A 279 -5.61 -12.38 16.70
CA GLY A 279 -4.68 -12.55 15.57
C GLY A 279 -5.34 -13.07 14.30
N ALA A 280 -6.28 -14.02 14.42
CA ALA A 280 -6.94 -14.62 13.26
C ALA A 280 -7.88 -13.62 12.56
N LEU A 281 -8.66 -12.85 13.34
CA LEU A 281 -9.58 -11.86 12.78
C LEU A 281 -8.83 -10.62 12.28
N PHE A 282 -7.82 -10.14 13.02
CA PHE A 282 -6.96 -9.04 12.57
C PHE A 282 -6.25 -9.39 11.26
N GLY A 283 -5.62 -10.57 11.20
CA GLY A 283 -4.93 -11.05 10.01
C GLY A 283 -5.86 -11.16 8.80
N LEU A 284 -7.10 -11.65 8.98
CA LEU A 284 -8.08 -11.74 7.90
C LEU A 284 -8.50 -10.34 7.38
N LEU A 285 -8.80 -9.41 8.27
CA LEU A 285 -9.22 -8.06 7.90
C LEU A 285 -8.07 -7.29 7.22
N SER A 286 -6.86 -7.37 7.78
CA SER A 286 -5.66 -6.81 7.14
C SER A 286 -5.39 -7.40 5.75
N THR A 287 -5.53 -8.72 5.60
CA THR A 287 -5.37 -9.41 4.31
C THR A 287 -6.36 -8.87 3.28
N THR A 288 -7.58 -8.53 3.69
CA THR A 288 -8.62 -8.01 2.80
C THR A 288 -8.17 -6.71 2.10
N THR A 289 -7.57 -5.80 2.86
CA THR A 289 -7.00 -4.55 2.34
C THR A 289 -5.81 -4.79 1.42
N HIS A 290 -4.91 -5.71 1.79
CA HIS A 290 -3.73 -6.02 0.98
C HIS A 290 -4.08 -6.68 -0.35
N VAL A 291 -5.08 -7.56 -0.37
CA VAL A 291 -5.55 -8.26 -1.58
C VAL A 291 -6.31 -7.33 -2.52
N ALA A 292 -6.91 -6.24 -2.04
CA ALA A 292 -7.58 -5.25 -2.89
C ALA A 292 -6.60 -4.50 -3.83
N THR A 293 -5.37 -4.27 -3.37
CA THR A 293 -4.33 -3.53 -4.11
C THR A 293 -3.99 -4.12 -5.49
N PRO A 294 -3.63 -5.41 -5.63
CA PRO A 294 -3.32 -5.99 -6.93
C PRO A 294 -4.50 -5.95 -7.90
N PHE A 295 -5.74 -6.05 -7.41
CA PHE A 295 -6.94 -5.91 -8.25
C PHE A 295 -7.08 -4.51 -8.83
N GLY A 296 -6.98 -3.47 -7.99
CA GLY A 296 -7.01 -2.08 -8.44
C GLY A 296 -5.91 -1.76 -9.46
N ARG A 297 -4.69 -2.24 -9.22
CA ARG A 297 -3.55 -2.07 -10.13
C ARG A 297 -3.72 -2.81 -11.46
N THR A 298 -4.27 -4.02 -11.42
CA THR A 298 -4.49 -4.82 -12.64
C THR A 298 -5.58 -4.20 -13.50
N ALA A 299 -6.68 -3.76 -12.88
CA ALA A 299 -7.75 -3.03 -13.57
C ALA A 299 -7.23 -1.73 -14.19
N ALA A 300 -6.40 -0.98 -13.46
CA ALA A 300 -5.76 0.23 -13.97
C ALA A 300 -4.86 -0.05 -15.18
N LYS A 301 -4.06 -1.12 -15.15
CA LYS A 301 -3.24 -1.53 -16.30
C LYS A 301 -4.10 -1.88 -17.51
N LEU A 302 -5.17 -2.65 -17.34
CA LEU A 302 -6.03 -3.09 -18.44
C LEU A 302 -6.71 -1.90 -19.14
N ILE A 303 -7.20 -0.93 -18.37
CA ILE A 303 -7.80 0.29 -18.92
C ILE A 303 -6.74 1.17 -19.61
N ASN A 304 -5.58 1.36 -18.97
CA ASN A 304 -4.51 2.19 -19.51
C ASN A 304 -3.87 1.60 -20.78
N ALA A 305 -3.93 0.28 -20.98
CA ALA A 305 -3.38 -0.39 -22.18
C ALA A 305 -4.05 0.07 -23.49
N GLN A 306 -5.22 0.71 -23.42
CA GLN A 306 -5.95 1.24 -24.58
C GLN A 306 -5.49 2.65 -25.01
N PHE A 307 -4.62 3.30 -24.23
CA PHE A 307 -4.20 4.69 -24.43
C PHE A 307 -2.72 4.80 -24.83
N HIS A 308 -2.34 5.91 -25.46
CA HIS A 308 -0.96 6.24 -25.79
C HIS A 308 -0.19 6.78 -24.57
N VAL A 309 0.06 5.89 -23.61
CA VAL A 309 0.75 6.20 -22.33
C VAL A 309 2.02 5.39 -22.14
N TRP A 310 2.56 4.82 -23.23
CA TRP A 310 3.79 4.04 -23.18
C TRP A 310 5.01 4.96 -23.10
N LYS A 311 6.17 4.35 -22.79
CA LYS A 311 7.44 5.08 -22.64
C LYS A 311 7.74 5.99 -23.83
N ASP A 312 7.59 5.48 -25.05
CA ASP A 312 7.92 6.22 -26.26
C ASP A 312 6.93 7.35 -26.54
N ASP A 313 5.65 7.15 -26.21
CA ASP A 313 4.62 8.20 -26.31
C ASP A 313 4.91 9.37 -25.35
N ILE A 314 5.34 9.06 -24.12
CA ILE A 314 5.72 10.06 -23.11
C ILE A 314 6.98 10.82 -23.53
N LEU A 315 7.95 10.13 -24.14
CA LEU A 315 9.16 10.75 -24.68
C LEU A 315 8.87 11.69 -25.85
N ALA A 316 7.94 11.31 -26.73
CA ALA A 316 7.52 12.15 -27.86
C ALA A 316 6.76 13.41 -27.42
N ASP A 317 6.20 13.42 -26.20
CA ASP A 317 5.51 14.57 -25.57
C ASP A 317 4.49 15.28 -26.48
N THR A 318 3.80 14.51 -27.31
CA THR A 318 2.81 15.03 -28.27
C THR A 318 1.51 15.46 -27.58
N TYR A 319 0.71 16.27 -28.27
CA TYR A 319 -0.62 16.66 -27.78
C TYR A 319 -1.52 15.46 -27.50
N THR A 320 -1.49 14.44 -28.37
CA THR A 320 -2.27 13.20 -28.19
C THR A 320 -1.85 12.45 -26.94
N THR A 321 -0.54 12.34 -26.67
CA THR A 321 -0.02 11.75 -25.42
C THR A 321 -0.54 12.51 -24.20
N ARG A 322 -0.44 13.85 -24.19
CA ARG A 322 -0.88 14.66 -23.03
C ARG A 322 -2.38 14.54 -22.78
N ARG A 323 -3.19 14.48 -23.85
CA ARG A 323 -4.64 14.25 -23.76
C ARG A 323 -4.93 12.86 -23.17
N ASP A 324 -4.29 11.82 -23.70
CA ASP A 324 -4.51 10.44 -23.27
C ASP A 324 -4.07 10.24 -21.81
N VAL A 325 -2.91 10.79 -21.42
CA VAL A 325 -2.46 10.86 -20.02
C VAL A 325 -3.50 11.57 -19.15
N THR A 326 -4.04 12.71 -19.58
CA THR A 326 -5.10 13.44 -18.87
C THR A 326 -6.33 12.56 -18.63
N VAL A 327 -6.79 11.84 -19.65
CA VAL A 327 -7.94 10.91 -19.54
C VAL A 327 -7.66 9.81 -18.52
N THR A 328 -6.48 9.17 -18.57
CA THR A 328 -6.13 8.12 -17.60
C THR A 328 -6.09 8.63 -16.15
N ILE A 329 -5.62 9.86 -15.95
CA ILE A 329 -5.60 10.52 -14.64
C ILE A 329 -7.04 10.82 -14.16
N LEU A 330 -7.91 11.33 -15.03
CA LEU A 330 -9.31 11.58 -14.69
C LEU A 330 -10.06 10.30 -14.34
N ILE A 331 -9.83 9.21 -15.08
CA ILE A 331 -10.38 7.88 -14.75
C ILE A 331 -9.91 7.45 -13.37
N CYS A 332 -8.62 7.58 -13.06
CA CYS A 332 -8.07 7.25 -11.75
C CYS A 332 -8.75 8.01 -10.61
N TYR A 333 -8.86 9.34 -10.72
CA TYR A 333 -9.54 10.13 -9.69
C TYR A 333 -11.04 9.82 -9.61
N GLY A 334 -11.70 9.55 -10.75
CA GLY A 334 -13.07 9.07 -10.79
C GLY A 334 -13.25 7.77 -10.00
N MET A 335 -12.34 6.81 -10.17
CA MET A 335 -12.36 5.56 -9.40
C MET A 335 -12.15 5.82 -7.90
N LYS A 336 -11.21 6.70 -7.51
CA LYS A 336 -11.04 7.08 -6.10
C LYS A 336 -12.29 7.76 -5.51
N MET A 337 -13.03 8.53 -6.30
CA MET A 337 -14.33 9.09 -5.90
C MET A 337 -15.40 8.00 -5.72
N VAL A 338 -15.41 6.98 -6.59
CA VAL A 338 -16.27 5.81 -6.45
C VAL A 338 -15.95 5.03 -5.17
N ALA A 339 -14.69 5.00 -4.71
CA ALA A 339 -14.33 4.40 -3.41
C ALA A 339 -15.13 5.02 -2.24
N LEU A 340 -15.41 6.33 -2.30
CA LEU A 340 -16.22 7.03 -1.28
C LEU A 340 -17.69 6.59 -1.25
N VAL A 341 -18.22 6.01 -2.34
CA VAL A 341 -19.59 5.45 -2.37
C VAL A 341 -19.73 4.28 -1.40
N PHE A 342 -18.64 3.55 -1.13
CA PHE A 342 -18.63 2.43 -0.18
C PHE A 342 -18.43 2.87 1.27
N LEU A 343 -18.10 4.15 1.53
CA LEU A 343 -17.89 4.69 2.87
C LEU A 343 -19.06 4.50 3.86
N PRO A 344 -20.34 4.47 3.44
CA PRO A 344 -21.44 4.12 4.34
C PRO A 344 -21.37 2.71 4.94
N LEU A 345 -20.59 1.78 4.36
CA LEU A 345 -20.34 0.46 4.95
C LEU A 345 -19.42 0.57 6.16
N LEU A 346 -18.46 1.49 6.18
CA LEU A 346 -17.60 1.72 7.34
C LEU A 346 -18.43 2.28 8.51
N PRO A 347 -18.33 1.80 9.76
CA PRO A 347 -19.03 2.41 10.89
C PRO A 347 -18.61 3.88 11.12
N ALA A 348 -19.55 4.73 11.53
CA ALA A 348 -19.26 6.16 11.70
C ALA A 348 -18.37 6.48 12.91
N GLN A 349 -18.42 5.65 13.94
CA GLN A 349 -17.68 5.81 15.21
C GLN A 349 -17.71 4.51 16.02
N LYS A 350 -16.88 4.43 17.07
CA LYS A 350 -16.83 3.34 18.06
C LYS A 350 -18.22 2.85 18.52
N ALA A 351 -19.11 3.78 18.89
CA ALA A 351 -20.45 3.45 19.37
C ALA A 351 -21.28 2.70 18.33
N ALA A 352 -21.24 3.17 17.07
CA ALA A 352 -21.92 2.51 15.95
C ALA A 352 -21.31 1.12 15.67
N THR A 353 -19.98 0.97 15.78
CA THR A 353 -19.32 -0.35 15.64
C THR A 353 -19.81 -1.32 16.70
N GLN A 354 -19.89 -0.88 17.96
CA GLN A 354 -20.39 -1.71 19.07
C GLN A 354 -21.88 -2.05 18.91
N GLU A 355 -22.70 -1.13 18.39
CA GLU A 355 -24.11 -1.37 18.11
C GLU A 355 -24.29 -2.45 17.02
N ILE A 356 -23.58 -2.34 15.89
CA ILE A 356 -23.64 -3.34 14.82
C ILE A 356 -23.10 -4.68 15.30
N ARG A 357 -22.09 -4.69 16.16
CA ARG A 357 -21.58 -5.92 16.80
C ARG A 357 -22.64 -6.60 17.67
N ARG A 358 -23.40 -5.83 18.48
CA ARG A 358 -24.41 -6.37 19.40
C ARG A 358 -25.71 -6.79 18.71
N TYR A 359 -26.17 -6.01 17.73
CA TYR A 359 -27.51 -6.17 17.13
C TYR A 359 -27.49 -6.60 15.66
N GLY A 360 -26.33 -6.65 15.01
CA GLY A 360 -26.21 -6.90 13.57
C GLY A 360 -26.51 -8.33 13.12
N GLY A 361 -26.65 -9.27 14.05
CA GLY A 361 -26.95 -10.68 13.77
C GLY A 361 -25.84 -11.40 13.00
N THR A 362 -26.13 -12.65 12.62
CA THR A 362 -25.22 -13.50 11.83
C THR A 362 -25.90 -13.98 10.56
N SER A 363 -25.13 -14.04 9.47
CA SER A 363 -25.58 -14.56 8.18
C SER A 363 -24.55 -15.51 7.58
N ARG A 364 -24.94 -16.77 7.43
CA ARG A 364 -24.08 -17.82 6.83
C ARG A 364 -23.74 -17.53 5.38
N LEU A 365 -24.70 -17.01 4.62
CA LEU A 365 -24.53 -16.73 3.20
C LEU A 365 -23.50 -15.61 2.98
N ILE A 366 -23.57 -14.54 3.77
CA ILE A 366 -22.66 -13.40 3.65
C ILE A 366 -21.24 -13.82 4.06
N GLY A 367 -21.08 -14.57 5.15
CA GLY A 367 -19.78 -15.09 5.56
C GLY A 367 -19.15 -16.00 4.51
N LEU A 368 -19.94 -16.90 3.90
CA LEU A 368 -19.45 -17.78 2.83
C LEU A 368 -19.08 -17.02 1.56
N CYS A 369 -19.86 -16.01 1.18
CA CYS A 369 -19.55 -15.11 0.07
C CYS A 369 -18.24 -14.35 0.31
N MET A 370 -18.07 -13.77 1.50
CA MET A 370 -16.85 -13.04 1.88
C MET A 370 -15.61 -13.93 1.77
N VAL A 371 -15.65 -15.13 2.36
CA VAL A 371 -14.53 -16.08 2.28
C VAL A 371 -14.27 -16.51 0.83
N GLY A 372 -15.32 -16.77 0.06
CA GLY A 372 -15.21 -17.10 -1.36
C GLY A 372 -14.53 -16.00 -2.17
N VAL A 373 -14.92 -14.74 -1.98
CA VAL A 373 -14.31 -13.57 -2.65
C VAL A 373 -12.85 -13.42 -2.24
N LEU A 374 -12.52 -13.55 -0.96
CA LEU A 374 -11.13 -13.44 -0.49
C LEU A 374 -10.24 -14.57 -1.03
N LEU A 375 -10.71 -15.81 -1.02
CA LEU A 375 -9.97 -16.95 -1.58
C LEU A 375 -9.77 -16.81 -3.09
N PHE A 376 -10.82 -16.41 -3.82
CA PHE A 376 -10.70 -16.10 -5.24
C PHE A 376 -9.70 -14.98 -5.48
N ALA A 377 -9.76 -13.92 -4.67
CA ALA A 377 -8.89 -12.78 -4.82
C ALA A 377 -7.41 -13.10 -4.51
N LEU A 378 -7.15 -13.91 -3.49
CA LEU A 378 -5.83 -14.45 -3.18
C LEU A 378 -5.29 -15.34 -4.31
N ALA A 379 -6.11 -16.27 -4.80
CA ALA A 379 -5.74 -17.14 -5.91
C ALA A 379 -5.42 -16.34 -7.17
N TRP A 380 -6.32 -15.41 -7.55
CA TRP A 380 -6.14 -14.52 -8.69
C TRP A 380 -4.86 -13.68 -8.57
N SER A 381 -4.64 -13.00 -7.44
CA SER A 381 -3.45 -12.19 -7.20
C SER A 381 -2.16 -13.02 -7.34
N THR A 382 -2.15 -14.22 -6.75
CA THR A 382 -1.01 -15.14 -6.84
C THR A 382 -0.77 -15.59 -8.27
N THR A 383 -1.84 -15.97 -9.00
CA THR A 383 -1.75 -16.36 -10.40
C THR A 383 -1.25 -15.23 -11.28
N VAL A 384 -1.78 -14.01 -11.16
CA VAL A 384 -1.33 -12.85 -11.95
C VAL A 384 0.15 -12.53 -11.67
N ASN A 385 0.57 -12.56 -10.41
CA ASN A 385 1.98 -12.34 -10.06
C ASN A 385 2.89 -13.43 -10.65
N LEU A 386 2.51 -14.71 -10.56
CA LEU A 386 3.28 -15.82 -11.15
C LEU A 386 3.34 -15.74 -12.69
N LEU A 387 2.21 -15.42 -13.33
CA LEU A 387 2.14 -15.24 -14.79
C LEU A 387 2.97 -14.04 -15.26
N SER A 388 3.03 -12.96 -14.48
CA SER A 388 3.85 -11.79 -14.81
C SER A 388 5.35 -12.07 -14.76
N MET A 389 5.77 -13.08 -13.98
CA MET A 389 7.17 -13.46 -13.82
C MET A 389 7.67 -14.41 -14.92
N ASN A 390 6.78 -15.21 -15.52
CA ASN A 390 7.17 -16.14 -16.58
C ASN A 390 7.27 -15.42 -17.94
N ARG A 391 8.40 -15.62 -18.64
CA ARG A 391 8.72 -14.97 -19.91
C ARG A 391 7.67 -15.20 -21.00
N HIS A 392 6.98 -16.34 -20.98
CA HIS A 392 5.96 -16.68 -21.98
C HIS A 392 4.59 -16.02 -21.70
N THR A 393 4.29 -15.74 -20.44
CA THR A 393 2.97 -15.27 -20.01
C THR A 393 2.95 -13.80 -19.61
N LYS A 394 4.12 -13.15 -19.49
CA LYS A 394 4.25 -11.72 -19.11
C LYS A 394 3.50 -10.74 -20.03
N CYS A 395 3.31 -11.09 -21.30
CA CYS A 395 2.64 -10.25 -22.29
C CYS A 395 1.16 -10.58 -22.49
N TRP A 396 0.55 -11.43 -21.67
CA TRP A 396 -0.86 -11.73 -21.79
C TRP A 396 -1.73 -10.51 -21.42
N VAL A 397 -2.93 -10.43 -21.99
CA VAL A 397 -3.88 -9.35 -21.67
C VAL A 397 -4.18 -9.33 -20.16
N ILE A 398 -4.26 -10.51 -19.54
CA ILE A 398 -4.49 -10.67 -18.09
C ILE A 398 -3.36 -10.09 -17.21
N THR A 399 -2.14 -10.00 -17.72
CA THR A 399 -0.98 -9.42 -17.01
C THR A 399 -0.75 -7.94 -17.35
N GLY A 400 -1.62 -7.34 -18.15
CA GLY A 400 -1.54 -5.94 -18.59
C GLY A 400 -0.98 -5.74 -20.00
N GLY A 401 -0.71 -6.82 -20.75
CA GLY A 401 -0.20 -6.75 -22.11
C GLY A 401 1.25 -6.28 -22.22
N CYS A 402 1.77 -6.28 -23.44
CA CYS A 402 3.06 -5.68 -23.77
C CYS A 402 2.84 -4.51 -24.73
N ALA A 403 3.79 -3.57 -24.74
CA ALA A 403 3.77 -2.47 -25.70
C ALA A 403 3.63 -3.03 -27.13
N PRO A 404 2.78 -2.42 -27.98
CA PRO A 404 2.69 -2.81 -29.38
C PRO A 404 4.09 -2.70 -30.01
N LYS A 405 4.54 -3.78 -30.66
CA LYS A 405 5.76 -3.73 -31.46
C LYS A 405 5.40 -2.98 -32.75
N HIS A 406 5.90 -1.76 -32.89
CA HIS A 406 5.87 -1.03 -34.15
C HIS A 406 7.03 -1.43 -35.03
#